data_AF-I4DPX8-F1
#
_entry.id   AF-I4DPX8-F1
#
_cell.length_a   1.000
_cell.length_b   1.000
_cell.length_c   1.000
_cell.angle_alpha   90.00
_cell.angle_beta   90.00
_cell.angle_gamma   90.00
#
_symmetry.space_group_name_H-M   'P 1'
#
loop_
_entity.id
_entity.type
_entity.pdbx_description
1 polymer ?
#
loop_
_entity_poly.entity_id
_entity_poly.type
_entity_poly.pdbx_seq_one_letter_code
_entity_poly.pdbx_strand_id
1 'polypeptide(L)'
;IGYKPGVGAHLSNAKVVYLLGADSGVVTRDALPKDAVVIYQGHHGDVGASIADVVLPGAAYTEKRATYVNAEGRAQQTLPAVTAPGKAREDWKIIRALSEVVGERLPYDNLDEVRDRLSQVSPALVAYGDLQNNNYFAQARALAQSVQKPVSGKLDVQLKSLEDYFMTDAISRASPTMAKCVQAVLKQKQATY
;
A
#
# COMPACT_ATOMS: atom_id res chain seq x y z
N ILE A 1 7.21 6.84 -16.04
CA ILE A 1 6.05 7.43 -15.34
C ILE A 1 5.18 6.27 -14.88
N GLY A 2 4.79 6.24 -13.61
CA GLY A 2 4.10 5.11 -12.99
C GLY A 2 4.93 4.42 -11.92
N TYR A 3 4.23 3.79 -10.96
CA TYR A 3 4.83 2.98 -9.91
C TYR A 3 5.30 1.65 -10.51
N LYS A 4 6.58 1.30 -10.33
CA LYS A 4 7.11 -0.02 -10.69
C LYS A 4 7.07 -0.90 -9.44
N PRO A 5 6.34 -2.03 -9.46
CA PRO A 5 6.28 -2.92 -8.30
C PRO A 5 7.62 -3.62 -8.05
N GLY A 6 7.86 -3.93 -6.78
CA GLY A 6 9.02 -4.70 -6.31
C GLY A 6 10.04 -3.87 -5.54
N VAL A 7 10.65 -4.49 -4.54
CA VAL A 7 11.69 -3.90 -3.69
C VAL A 7 13.10 -3.94 -4.30
N GLY A 8 13.31 -4.82 -5.29
CA GLY A 8 14.49 -4.86 -6.16
C GLY A 8 15.85 -4.94 -5.46
N ALA A 9 16.94 -4.80 -6.24
CA ALA A 9 18.31 -4.69 -5.74
C ALA A 9 18.62 -3.30 -5.13
N HIS A 10 17.63 -2.42 -5.06
CA HIS A 10 17.80 -1.02 -4.66
C HIS A 10 17.90 -0.86 -3.14
N LEU A 11 17.46 -1.86 -2.36
CA LEU A 11 17.51 -1.81 -0.90
C LEU A 11 18.93 -1.94 -0.33
N SER A 12 19.81 -2.72 -0.96
CA SER A 12 21.15 -3.01 -0.41
C SER A 12 22.07 -1.80 -0.31
N ASN A 13 21.77 -0.72 -1.05
CA ASN A 13 22.54 0.53 -1.04
C ASN A 13 21.68 1.73 -0.57
N ALA A 14 20.44 1.49 -0.13
CA ALA A 14 19.54 2.56 0.28
C ALA A 14 20.02 3.21 1.59
N LYS A 15 20.16 4.54 1.60
CA LYS A 15 20.42 5.33 2.82
C LYS A 15 19.14 5.78 3.50
N VAL A 16 18.04 5.87 2.75
CA VAL A 16 16.72 6.22 3.26
C VAL A 16 15.72 5.25 2.67
N VAL A 17 14.86 4.69 3.53
CA VAL A 17 13.75 3.83 3.13
C VAL A 17 12.46 4.45 3.64
N TYR A 18 11.54 4.76 2.74
CA TYR A 18 10.24 5.35 3.07
C TYR A 18 9.14 4.29 2.91
N LEU A 19 8.56 3.88 4.03
CA LEU A 19 7.49 2.89 4.11
C LEU A 19 6.13 3.61 4.20
N LEU A 20 5.40 3.67 3.10
CA LEU A 20 4.05 4.24 3.08
C LEU A 20 3.02 3.14 3.42
N GLY A 21 2.73 2.95 4.71
CA GLY A 21 1.80 1.95 5.23
C GLY A 21 2.20 0.51 4.89
N ALA A 22 3.49 0.26 4.71
CA ALA A 22 4.01 -1.02 4.25
C ALA A 22 4.24 -1.98 5.43
N ASP A 23 3.23 -2.81 5.72
CA ASP A 23 3.22 -3.73 6.87
C ASP A 23 3.18 -5.22 6.50
N SER A 24 3.41 -5.57 5.23
CA SER A 24 3.38 -6.97 4.77
C SER A 24 4.66 -7.76 5.07
N GLY A 25 5.66 -7.16 5.73
CA GLY A 25 6.93 -7.82 6.07
C GLY A 25 7.86 -8.11 4.89
N VAL A 26 7.61 -7.51 3.71
CA VAL A 26 8.46 -7.67 2.51
C VAL A 26 9.85 -7.05 2.70
N VAL A 27 9.94 -5.98 3.49
CA VAL A 27 11.19 -5.33 3.87
C VAL A 27 11.43 -5.59 5.35
N THR A 28 12.59 -6.16 5.68
CA THR A 28 13.03 -6.39 7.05
C THR A 28 14.25 -5.54 7.36
N ARG A 29 14.48 -5.22 8.64
CA ARG A 29 15.64 -4.40 9.05
C ARG A 29 16.97 -5.06 8.66
N ASP A 30 17.04 -6.38 8.72
CA ASP A 30 18.24 -7.16 8.37
C ASP A 30 18.58 -7.09 6.87
N ALA A 31 17.60 -6.82 6.02
CA ALA A 31 17.80 -6.66 4.59
C ALA A 31 18.29 -5.25 4.19
N LEU A 32 18.36 -4.32 5.15
CA LEU A 32 18.75 -2.93 4.93
C LEU A 32 20.16 -2.65 5.45
N PRO A 33 20.88 -1.69 4.85
CA PRO A 33 22.11 -1.18 5.43
C PRO A 33 21.90 -0.71 6.87
N LYS A 34 22.88 -0.97 7.74
CA LYS A 34 22.81 -0.57 9.16
C LYS A 34 22.65 0.94 9.35
N ASP A 35 23.17 1.72 8.41
CA ASP A 35 23.11 3.17 8.42
C ASP A 35 21.92 3.73 7.60
N ALA A 36 21.04 2.87 7.09
CA ALA A 36 19.81 3.30 6.45
C ALA A 36 18.82 3.84 7.49
N VAL A 37 18.27 5.02 7.22
CA VAL A 37 17.17 5.63 7.99
C VAL A 37 15.85 5.12 7.43
N VAL A 38 15.05 4.49 8.29
CA VAL A 38 13.73 3.96 7.95
C VAL A 38 12.65 4.91 8.44
N ILE A 39 11.89 5.48 7.52
CA ILE A 39 10.75 6.35 7.79
C ILE A 39 9.49 5.55 7.52
N TYR A 40 8.64 5.38 8.53
CA TYR A 40 7.33 4.76 8.37
C TYR A 40 6.24 5.82 8.43
N GLN A 41 5.47 5.95 7.34
CA GLN A 41 4.26 6.75 7.29
C GLN A 41 3.06 5.81 7.21
N GLY A 42 2.33 5.64 8.29
CA GLY A 42 1.15 4.78 8.34
C GLY A 42 0.27 5.11 9.53
N HIS A 43 -0.82 4.36 9.69
CA HIS A 43 -1.85 4.65 10.69
C HIS A 43 -1.93 3.58 11.80
N HIS A 44 -1.43 2.37 11.58
CA HIS A 44 -1.29 1.34 12.62
C HIS A 44 0.19 1.09 12.91
N GLY A 45 0.52 0.81 14.16
CA GLY A 45 1.86 0.39 14.57
C GLY A 45 2.02 -1.13 14.42
N ASP A 46 2.31 -1.60 13.21
CA ASP A 46 2.51 -3.02 12.90
C ASP A 46 3.95 -3.28 12.42
N VAL A 47 4.17 -4.28 11.57
CA VAL A 47 5.49 -4.72 11.09
C VAL A 47 6.38 -3.57 10.62
N GLY A 48 5.89 -2.66 9.77
CA GLY A 48 6.69 -1.57 9.20
C GLY A 48 7.07 -0.51 10.23
N ALA A 49 6.17 -0.22 11.16
CA ALA A 49 6.44 0.72 12.26
C ALA A 49 7.49 0.17 13.23
N SER A 50 7.53 -1.14 13.45
CA SER A 50 8.45 -1.78 14.41
C SER A 50 9.93 -1.68 14.01
N ILE A 51 10.22 -1.49 12.72
CA ILE A 51 11.58 -1.36 12.18
C ILE A 51 11.97 0.09 11.85
N ALA A 52 11.07 1.05 12.12
CA ALA A 52 11.25 2.44 11.73
C ALA A 52 12.11 3.22 12.74
N ASP A 53 12.98 4.08 12.23
CA ASP A 53 13.70 5.08 13.03
C ASP A 53 12.82 6.33 13.26
N VAL A 54 11.94 6.64 12.30
CA VAL A 54 11.01 7.78 12.35
C VAL A 54 9.61 7.32 11.97
N VAL A 55 8.61 7.70 12.77
CA VAL A 55 7.19 7.40 12.51
C VAL A 55 6.41 8.68 12.23
N LEU A 56 5.73 8.71 11.09
CA LEU A 56 4.86 9.80 10.65
C LEU A 56 3.40 9.30 10.63
N PRO A 57 2.54 9.74 11.57
CA PRO A 57 1.18 9.21 11.69
C PRO A 57 0.29 9.70 10.54
N GLY A 58 -0.09 8.78 9.66
CA GLY A 58 -1.04 8.97 8.56
C GLY A 58 -2.49 8.73 8.98
N ALA A 59 -3.43 9.06 8.09
CA ALA A 59 -4.86 8.86 8.29
C ALA A 59 -5.34 7.50 7.74
N ALA A 60 -6.31 6.87 8.41
CA ALA A 60 -6.97 5.67 7.91
C ALA A 60 -7.86 5.96 6.69
N TYR A 61 -8.32 4.92 5.99
CA TYR A 61 -9.14 5.07 4.77
C TYR A 61 -10.49 5.78 5.01
N THR A 62 -11.07 5.64 6.21
CA THR A 62 -12.31 6.31 6.64
C THR A 62 -12.09 7.76 7.07
N GLU A 63 -10.83 8.21 7.18
CA GLU A 63 -10.47 9.51 7.75
C GLU A 63 -10.04 10.53 6.70
N LYS A 64 -9.93 10.10 5.44
CA LYS A 64 -9.36 10.89 4.34
C LYS A 64 -10.18 10.76 3.07
N ARG A 65 -10.08 11.81 2.25
CA ARG A 65 -10.65 11.83 0.91
C ARG A 65 -9.59 11.37 -0.10
N ALA A 66 -9.57 10.07 -0.41
CA ALA A 66 -8.55 9.47 -1.27
C ALA A 66 -9.18 8.77 -2.48
N THR A 67 -8.41 8.70 -3.57
CA THR A 67 -8.75 7.89 -4.74
C THR A 67 -8.20 6.48 -4.56
N TYR A 68 -9.04 5.47 -4.76
CA TYR A 68 -8.64 4.06 -4.87
C TYR A 68 -9.08 3.51 -6.22
N VAL A 69 -8.34 2.53 -6.74
CA VAL A 69 -8.70 1.81 -7.97
C VAL A 69 -8.85 0.34 -7.64
N ASN A 70 -9.99 -0.25 -8.02
CA ASN A 70 -10.25 -1.67 -7.78
C ASN A 70 -9.59 -2.56 -8.86
N ALA A 71 -9.71 -3.88 -8.71
CA ALA A 71 -9.05 -4.84 -9.60
C ALA A 71 -9.53 -4.81 -11.07
N GLU A 72 -10.74 -4.33 -11.35
CA GLU A 72 -11.23 -4.13 -12.72
C GLU A 72 -10.70 -2.83 -13.36
N GLY A 73 -10.12 -1.92 -12.56
CA GLY A 73 -9.57 -0.65 -13.05
C GLY A 73 -10.48 0.57 -12.87
N ARG A 74 -11.57 0.44 -12.11
CA ARG A 74 -12.50 1.55 -11.82
C ARG A 74 -11.97 2.42 -10.69
N ALA A 75 -11.85 3.72 -10.96
CA ALA A 75 -11.50 4.70 -9.93
C ALA A 75 -12.70 5.00 -9.03
N GLN A 76 -12.46 5.01 -7.72
CA GLN A 76 -13.42 5.28 -6.67
C GLN A 76 -12.83 6.28 -5.68
N GLN A 77 -13.68 6.99 -4.96
CA GLN A 77 -13.27 7.98 -3.98
C GLN A 77 -13.85 7.67 -2.62
N THR A 78 -13.02 7.69 -1.58
CA THR A 78 -13.49 7.66 -0.19
C THR A 78 -13.96 9.05 0.23
N LEU A 79 -14.95 9.08 1.12
CA LEU A 79 -15.34 10.29 1.84
C LEU A 79 -14.97 10.13 3.31
N PRO A 80 -14.40 11.17 3.96
CA PRO A 80 -14.06 11.10 5.37
C PRO A 80 -15.34 10.95 6.20
N ALA A 81 -15.43 9.86 6.95
CA ALA A 81 -16.51 9.59 7.89
C ALA A 81 -16.20 10.13 9.29
N VAL A 82 -14.93 10.11 9.67
CA VAL A 82 -14.42 10.63 10.95
C VAL A 82 -13.12 11.39 10.72
N THR A 83 -12.71 12.23 11.66
CA THR A 83 -11.41 12.92 11.57
C THR A 83 -10.28 12.03 12.08
N ALA A 84 -9.09 12.15 11.49
CA ALA A 84 -7.92 11.41 11.92
C ALA A 84 -7.58 11.68 13.41
N PRO A 85 -7.26 10.63 14.20
CA PRO A 85 -7.08 10.76 15.64
C PRO A 85 -5.78 11.51 15.99
N GLY A 86 -5.84 12.29 17.07
CA GLY A 86 -4.68 12.96 17.67
C GLY A 86 -3.96 13.89 16.69
N LYS A 87 -2.69 13.58 16.39
CA LYS A 87 -1.83 14.36 15.49
C LYS A 87 -1.68 13.75 14.09
N ALA A 88 -2.46 12.72 13.77
CA ALA A 88 -2.45 12.13 12.44
C ALA A 88 -2.88 13.15 11.37
N ARG A 89 -2.36 13.00 10.14
CA ARG A 89 -2.64 13.88 9.00
C ARG A 89 -2.92 13.04 7.75
N GLU A 90 -3.61 13.64 6.78
CA GLU A 90 -3.78 12.99 5.47
C GLU A 90 -2.43 12.71 4.82
N ASP A 91 -2.31 11.56 4.16
CA ASP A 91 -1.02 11.06 3.73
C ASP A 91 -0.29 11.96 2.75
N TRP A 92 -1.02 12.55 1.81
CA TRP A 92 -0.45 13.45 0.81
C TRP A 92 0.06 14.75 1.45
N LYS A 93 -0.58 15.22 2.53
CA LYS A 93 -0.15 16.42 3.27
C LYS A 93 1.19 16.19 3.96
N ILE A 94 1.41 14.98 4.51
CA ILE A 94 2.67 14.60 5.13
C ILE A 94 3.80 14.64 4.10
N ILE A 95 3.60 14.01 2.94
CA ILE A 95 4.59 13.98 1.85
C ILE A 95 4.84 15.40 1.31
N ARG A 96 3.79 16.19 1.13
CA ARG A 96 3.89 17.58 0.67
C ARG A 96 4.65 18.46 1.67
N ALA A 97 4.38 18.34 2.97
CA ALA A 97 5.12 19.07 4.00
C ALA A 97 6.58 18.63 4.05
N LEU A 98 6.85 17.32 3.98
CA LEU A 98 8.21 16.79 3.91
C LEU A 98 8.98 17.35 2.73
N SER A 99 8.34 17.44 1.56
CA SER A 99 8.96 17.99 0.34
C SER A 99 9.45 19.43 0.53
N GLU A 100 8.71 20.24 1.30
CA GLU A 100 9.09 21.63 1.60
C GLU A 100 10.24 21.70 2.60
N VAL A 101 10.22 20.84 3.62
CA VAL A 101 11.29 20.76 4.62
C VAL A 101 12.62 20.35 4.01
N VAL A 102 12.61 19.46 3.02
CA VAL A 102 13.84 19.02 2.33
C VAL A 102 14.28 19.95 1.19
N GLY A 103 13.56 21.05 0.96
CA GLY A 103 13.89 22.05 -0.07
C GLY A 103 13.40 21.72 -1.49
N GLU A 104 12.67 20.62 -1.68
CA GLU A 104 12.14 20.16 -2.97
C GLU A 104 10.61 20.30 -3.00
N ARG A 105 10.13 21.55 -2.86
CA ARG A 105 8.69 21.83 -2.71
C ARG A 105 7.89 21.35 -3.93
N LEU A 106 6.94 20.46 -3.67
CA LEU A 106 6.01 19.99 -4.70
C LEU A 106 5.01 21.09 -5.11
N PRO A 107 4.62 21.18 -6.40
CA PRO A 107 3.88 22.31 -6.95
C PRO A 107 2.35 22.19 -6.74
N TYR A 108 1.92 21.73 -5.57
CA TYR A 108 0.51 21.61 -5.21
C TYR A 108 0.32 21.83 -3.72
N ASP A 109 -0.71 22.59 -3.35
CA ASP A 109 -1.00 23.00 -1.98
C ASP A 109 -2.36 22.49 -1.48
N ASN A 110 -3.24 22.04 -2.40
CA ASN A 110 -4.53 21.46 -2.07
C ASN A 110 -4.78 20.12 -2.78
N LEU A 111 -5.84 19.43 -2.38
CA LEU A 111 -6.17 18.10 -2.88
C LEU A 111 -6.61 18.10 -4.35
N ASP A 112 -7.22 19.18 -4.82
CA ASP A 112 -7.69 19.26 -6.20
C ASP A 112 -6.50 19.44 -7.16
N GLU A 113 -5.50 20.24 -6.78
CA GLU A 113 -4.23 20.33 -7.51
C GLU A 113 -3.45 19.00 -7.53
N VAL A 114 -3.50 18.23 -6.44
CA VAL A 114 -2.96 16.86 -6.42
C VAL A 114 -3.68 15.97 -7.42
N ARG A 115 -5.01 16.11 -7.56
CA ARG A 115 -5.80 15.37 -8.55
C ARG A 115 -5.54 15.84 -9.97
N ASP A 116 -5.29 17.13 -10.19
CA ASP A 116 -4.86 17.66 -11.49
C ASP A 116 -3.52 17.05 -11.89
N ARG A 117 -2.57 16.99 -10.94
CA ARG A 117 -1.30 16.28 -11.16
C ARG A 117 -1.52 14.79 -11.43
N LEU A 118 -2.44 14.15 -10.72
CA LEU A 118 -2.80 12.75 -10.90
C LEU A 118 -3.37 12.50 -12.31
N SER A 119 -4.23 13.39 -12.80
CA SER A 119 -4.81 13.37 -14.13
C SER A 119 -3.73 13.48 -15.22
N GLN A 120 -2.73 14.35 -15.02
CA GLN A 120 -1.58 14.47 -15.93
C GLN A 120 -0.71 13.19 -15.98
N VAL A 121 -0.64 12.44 -14.88
CA VAL A 121 0.10 11.16 -14.82
C VAL A 121 -0.71 10.02 -15.44
N SER A 122 -1.99 9.93 -15.09
CA SER A 122 -2.94 8.96 -15.61
C SER A 122 -4.37 9.50 -15.47
N PRO A 123 -5.01 9.90 -16.57
CA PRO A 123 -6.38 10.44 -16.55
C PRO A 123 -7.41 9.47 -15.96
N ALA A 124 -7.16 8.16 -16.07
CA ALA A 124 -8.01 7.12 -15.53
C ALA A 124 -8.22 7.23 -14.01
N LEU A 125 -7.27 7.81 -13.28
CA LEU A 125 -7.32 7.92 -11.83
C LEU A 125 -8.30 8.98 -11.32
N VAL A 126 -8.79 9.87 -12.19
CA VAL A 126 -9.79 10.90 -11.84
C VAL A 126 -11.15 10.65 -12.53
N ALA A 127 -11.25 9.63 -13.38
CA ALA A 127 -12.49 9.21 -14.03
C ALA A 127 -13.33 8.32 -13.09
N TYR A 128 -13.89 8.94 -12.05
CA TYR A 128 -14.61 8.22 -11.00
C TYR A 128 -15.86 7.51 -11.52
N GLY A 129 -16.02 6.25 -11.15
CA GLY A 129 -17.17 5.44 -11.55
C GLY A 129 -17.07 4.85 -12.96
N ASP A 130 -16.14 5.32 -13.79
CA ASP A 130 -15.96 4.84 -15.16
C ASP A 130 -14.95 3.70 -15.23
N LEU A 131 -15.28 2.67 -16.01
CA LEU A 131 -14.36 1.59 -16.35
C LEU A 131 -13.61 1.97 -17.63
N GLN A 132 -12.32 2.24 -17.52
CA GLN A 132 -11.49 2.60 -18.66
C GLN A 132 -11.09 1.35 -19.45
N ASN A 133 -11.35 1.37 -20.77
CA ASN A 133 -11.02 0.25 -21.64
C ASN A 133 -9.51 0.15 -21.89
N ASN A 134 -8.95 -1.05 -21.73
CA ASN A 134 -7.56 -1.37 -22.04
C ASN A 134 -7.50 -2.39 -23.20
N ASN A 135 -6.92 -2.01 -24.35
CA ASN A 135 -6.92 -2.84 -25.56
C ASN A 135 -5.53 -3.37 -25.98
N TYR A 136 -4.49 -3.12 -25.17
CA TYR A 136 -3.09 -3.45 -25.51
C TYR A 136 -2.68 -4.91 -25.24
N PHE A 137 -3.62 -5.85 -25.27
CA PHE A 137 -3.35 -7.26 -24.95
C PHE A 137 -2.35 -7.89 -25.93
N ALA A 138 -2.47 -7.59 -27.23
CA ALA A 138 -1.60 -8.12 -28.26
C ALA A 138 -0.14 -7.66 -28.08
N GLN A 139 0.07 -6.37 -27.82
CA GLN A 139 1.38 -5.77 -27.61
C GLN A 139 2.02 -6.29 -26.32
N ALA A 140 1.25 -6.37 -25.23
CA ALA A 140 1.72 -6.92 -23.97
C ALA A 140 2.16 -8.39 -24.11
N ARG A 141 1.38 -9.20 -24.84
CA ARG A 141 1.73 -10.61 -25.13
C ARG A 141 3.01 -10.74 -25.96
N ALA A 142 3.16 -9.91 -26.99
CA ALA A 142 4.37 -9.91 -27.81
C ALA A 142 5.62 -9.55 -26.98
N LEU A 143 5.53 -8.57 -26.08
CA LEU A 143 6.60 -8.22 -25.14
C LEU A 143 6.88 -9.33 -24.12
N ALA A 144 5.84 -10.02 -23.63
CA ALA A 144 6.03 -11.11 -22.68
C ALA A 144 6.80 -12.30 -23.30
N GLN A 145 6.61 -12.56 -24.60
CA GLN A 145 7.32 -13.62 -25.32
C GLN A 145 8.84 -13.38 -25.41
N SER A 146 9.29 -12.13 -25.50
CA SER A 146 10.72 -11.81 -25.56
C SER A 146 11.45 -11.91 -24.21
N VAL A 147 10.72 -12.02 -23.10
CA VAL A 147 11.26 -12.04 -21.72
C VAL A 147 11.11 -13.43 -21.07
N GLN A 148 10.61 -14.44 -21.79
CA GLN A 148 10.32 -15.77 -21.21
C GLN A 148 11.57 -16.41 -20.57
N LYS A 149 11.60 -16.39 -19.23
CA LYS A 149 12.33 -17.37 -18.44
C LYS A 149 11.31 -18.44 -18.03
N PRO A 150 11.53 -19.72 -18.35
CA PRO A 150 10.67 -20.78 -17.85
C PRO A 150 10.68 -20.74 -16.31
N VAL A 151 9.50 -20.48 -15.73
CA VAL A 151 9.33 -20.51 -14.28
C VAL A 151 9.02 -21.96 -13.92
N SER A 152 9.99 -22.63 -13.31
CA SER A 152 9.80 -23.98 -12.76
C SER A 152 9.44 -23.90 -11.28
N GLY A 153 8.41 -24.62 -10.86
CA GLY A 153 8.01 -24.68 -9.45
C GLY A 153 6.55 -25.08 -9.30
N LYS A 154 6.14 -25.37 -8.06
CA LYS A 154 4.72 -25.52 -7.72
C LYS A 154 4.13 -24.14 -7.49
N LEU A 155 2.98 -23.86 -8.11
CA LEU A 155 2.20 -22.66 -7.79
C LEU A 155 1.70 -22.78 -6.35
N ASP A 156 2.05 -21.81 -5.52
CA ASP A 156 1.60 -21.73 -4.14
C ASP A 156 0.95 -20.38 -3.86
N VAL A 157 -0.12 -20.36 -3.07
CA VAL A 157 -0.86 -19.16 -2.70
C VAL A 157 -0.75 -18.91 -1.20
N GLN A 158 -0.80 -17.64 -0.80
CA GLN A 158 -0.65 -17.27 0.61
C GLN A 158 -1.89 -17.60 1.45
N LEU A 159 -3.09 -17.42 0.88
CA LEU A 159 -4.36 -17.68 1.57
C LEU A 159 -4.85 -19.09 1.20
N LYS A 160 -4.52 -20.08 2.04
CA LYS A 160 -4.86 -21.50 1.77
C LYS A 160 -6.08 -21.94 2.56
N SER A 161 -6.31 -21.31 3.69
CA SER A 161 -7.31 -21.68 4.66
C SER A 161 -8.11 -20.47 5.11
N LEU A 162 -9.29 -20.72 5.68
CA LEU A 162 -10.22 -19.66 6.05
C LEU A 162 -9.65 -18.74 7.14
N GLU A 163 -8.83 -19.25 8.06
CA GLU A 163 -8.15 -18.45 9.07
C GLU A 163 -7.16 -17.44 8.48
N ASP A 164 -6.53 -17.76 7.34
CA ASP A 164 -5.56 -16.87 6.67
C ASP A 164 -6.25 -15.60 6.14
N TYR A 165 -7.54 -15.68 5.81
CA TYR A 165 -8.31 -14.59 5.22
C TYR A 165 -8.55 -13.41 6.17
N PHE A 166 -8.69 -13.65 7.48
CA PHE A 166 -9.15 -12.62 8.41
C PHE A 166 -8.07 -11.59 8.79
N MET A 167 -6.80 -11.77 8.39
CA MET A 167 -5.67 -10.96 8.85
C MET A 167 -4.70 -10.59 7.72
N THR A 168 -5.19 -9.88 6.70
CA THR A 168 -4.40 -9.55 5.50
C THR A 168 -3.68 -8.21 5.56
N ASP A 169 -4.25 -7.22 6.26
CA ASP A 169 -3.73 -5.86 6.36
C ASP A 169 -3.56 -5.40 7.82
N ALA A 170 -2.96 -4.23 8.03
CA ALA A 170 -2.70 -3.72 9.38
C ALA A 170 -3.99 -3.45 10.17
N ILE A 171 -5.10 -3.13 9.51
CA ILE A 171 -6.40 -2.86 10.15
C ILE A 171 -7.00 -4.16 10.69
N SER A 172 -7.06 -5.18 9.83
CA SER A 172 -7.59 -6.50 10.16
C SER A 172 -6.74 -7.21 11.21
N ARG A 173 -5.40 -7.09 11.14
CA ARG A 173 -4.49 -7.61 12.18
C ARG A 173 -4.66 -6.92 13.54
N ALA A 174 -4.93 -5.62 13.56
CA ALA A 174 -5.20 -4.90 14.80
C ALA A 174 -6.62 -5.11 15.35
N SER A 175 -7.52 -5.74 14.58
CA SER A 175 -8.94 -5.88 14.95
C SER A 175 -9.19 -7.02 15.94
N PRO A 176 -9.75 -6.73 17.14
CA PRO A 176 -10.14 -7.77 18.09
C PRO A 176 -11.23 -8.70 17.54
N THR A 177 -12.09 -8.19 16.65
CA THR A 177 -13.15 -8.98 16.02
C THR A 177 -12.56 -9.98 15.05
N MET A 178 -11.60 -9.57 14.22
CA MET A 178 -10.93 -10.49 13.29
C MET A 178 -10.12 -11.55 14.05
N ALA A 179 -9.47 -11.19 15.15
CA ALA A 179 -8.83 -12.15 16.04
C ALA A 179 -9.82 -13.21 16.58
N LYS A 180 -11.04 -12.80 16.97
CA LYS A 180 -12.10 -13.74 17.37
C LYS A 180 -12.56 -14.64 16.22
N CYS A 181 -12.65 -14.11 15.00
CA CYS A 181 -13.00 -14.91 13.82
C CYS A 181 -11.97 -16.02 13.55
N VAL A 182 -10.67 -15.69 13.61
CA VAL A 182 -9.59 -16.69 13.50
C VAL A 182 -9.74 -17.78 14.57
N GLN A 183 -9.95 -17.39 15.83
CA GLN A 183 -10.13 -18.36 16.91
C GLN A 183 -11.38 -19.23 16.74
N ALA A 184 -12.47 -18.66 16.22
CA ALA A 184 -13.70 -19.41 15.94
C ALA A 184 -13.47 -20.48 14.85
N VAL A 185 -12.76 -20.13 13.76
CA VAL A 185 -12.43 -21.09 12.69
C VAL A 185 -11.53 -22.20 13.21
N LEU A 186 -10.50 -21.86 13.99
CA LEU A 186 -9.59 -22.87 14.56
C LEU A 186 -10.33 -23.83 15.49
N LYS A 187 -11.26 -23.33 16.32
CA LYS A 187 -12.12 -24.16 17.18
C LYS A 187 -13.03 -25.06 16.37
N GLN A 188 -13.64 -24.53 15.30
CA GLN A 188 -14.51 -25.31 14.42
C GLN A 188 -13.74 -26.46 13.74
N LYS A 189 -12.51 -26.22 13.29
CA LYS A 189 -11.66 -27.29 12.69
C LYS A 189 -11.32 -28.41 13.67
N GLN A 190 -11.28 -28.12 14.97
CA GLN A 190 -11.01 -29.10 16.02
C GLN A 190 -12.28 -29.79 16.52
N ALA A 191 -13.47 -29.27 16.18
CA ALA A 191 -14.73 -29.89 16.56
C ALA A 191 -14.93 -31.19 15.77
N THR A 192 -15.32 -32.25 16.48
CA THR A 192 -15.53 -33.59 15.90
C THR A 192 -16.82 -33.72 15.10
N TYR A 193 -17.63 -32.66 15.01
CA TYR A 193 -18.94 -32.62 14.36
C TYR A 193 -18.97 -31.59 13.23
#